data_AF-A0A1E5W2D5-F1
#
_entry.id   AF-A0A1E5W2D5-F1
#
_cell.length_a   1.000
_cell.length_b   1.000
_cell.length_c   1.000
_cell.angle_alpha   90.00
_cell.angle_beta   90.00
_cell.angle_gamma   90.00
#
_symmetry.space_group_name_H-M   'P 1'
#
loop_
_entity.id
_entity.type
_entity.pdbx_description
1 polymer ?
#
loop_
_entity_poly.entity_id
_entity_poly.type
_entity_poly.pdbx_seq_one_letter_code
_entity_poly.pdbx_strand_id
1 'polypeptide(L)'
;MEPEAEPEAKRQGPCPVASVLGDDDLLAEILLRLDSPTWLVRAALASTRWLHRASDPVVLRRFSARCPPRILALGLDGVVPPRPRDPGPL
;
A
#
# COMPACT_ATOMS: atom_id res chain seq x y z
N MET A 1 -31.01 18.13 44.59
CA MET A 1 -31.07 19.08 43.47
C MET A 1 -29.77 18.87 42.72
N GLU A 2 -29.76 17.82 41.90
CA GLU A 2 -28.58 17.41 41.14
C GLU A 2 -28.40 18.41 39.98
N PRO A 3 -27.29 19.15 39.89
CA PRO A 3 -26.99 19.86 38.66
C PRO A 3 -26.58 18.81 37.62
N GLU A 4 -27.47 18.62 36.66
CA GLU A 4 -27.33 17.81 35.45
C GLU A 4 -26.06 18.23 34.70
N ALA A 5 -24.96 17.50 34.93
CA ALA A 5 -23.78 17.58 34.11
C ALA A 5 -24.08 16.88 32.78
N GLU A 6 -24.71 17.61 31.86
CA GLU A 6 -24.78 17.26 30.44
C GLU A 6 -23.36 16.90 29.98
N PRO A 7 -23.10 15.68 29.48
CA PRO A 7 -21.80 15.38 28.91
C PRO A 7 -21.72 16.19 27.62
N GLU A 8 -20.98 17.29 27.67
CA GLU A 8 -20.54 18.06 26.51
C GLU A 8 -19.83 17.07 25.59
N ALA A 9 -20.60 16.49 24.67
CA ALA A 9 -20.12 15.64 23.61
C ALA A 9 -19.25 16.56 22.75
N LYS A 10 -17.96 16.59 23.12
CA LYS A 10 -16.89 17.39 22.56
C LYS A 10 -16.94 17.16 21.06
N ARG A 11 -17.64 18.05 20.34
CA ARG A 11 -17.72 18.03 18.89
C ARG A 11 -16.31 18.36 18.42
N GLN A 12 -15.50 17.33 18.27
CA GLN A 12 -14.20 17.43 17.63
C GLN A 12 -14.50 18.01 16.24
N GLY A 13 -14.10 19.26 16.03
CA GLY A 13 -14.13 19.86 14.70
C GLY A 13 -13.37 18.97 13.72
N PRO A 14 -13.65 19.09 12.41
CA PRO A 14 -13.02 18.24 11.40
C PRO A 14 -11.51 18.27 11.58
N CYS A 15 -10.95 17.12 11.96
CA CYS A 15 -9.52 16.97 12.19
C CYS A 15 -8.84 17.04 10.81
N PRO A 16 -8.01 18.05 10.51
CA PRO A 16 -7.45 18.23 9.17
C PRO A 16 -6.67 17.00 8.70
N VAL A 17 -6.01 16.33 9.64
CA VAL A 17 -5.33 15.06 9.41
C VAL A 17 -6.31 13.95 9.02
N ALA A 18 -7.51 13.89 9.60
CA ALA A 18 -8.51 12.89 9.22
C ALA A 18 -9.08 13.16 7.82
N SER A 19 -9.18 14.42 7.39
CA SER A 19 -9.53 14.76 6.00
C SER A 19 -8.44 14.32 5.02
N VAL A 20 -7.17 14.56 5.34
CA VAL A 20 -6.01 14.13 4.52
C VAL A 20 -5.92 12.60 4.45
N LEU A 21 -6.07 11.92 5.58
CA LEU A 21 -6.13 10.45 5.64
C LEU A 21 -7.43 9.88 5.05
N GLY A 22 -8.39 10.78 4.82
CA GLY A 22 -9.67 10.52 4.18
C GLY A 22 -9.65 10.73 2.67
N ASP A 23 -8.53 11.11 2.08
CA ASP A 23 -8.32 11.30 0.64
C ASP A 23 -7.43 10.16 0.11
N ASP A 24 -7.94 9.38 -0.83
CA ASP A 24 -7.25 8.20 -1.34
C ASP A 24 -6.06 8.52 -2.25
N ASP A 25 -6.14 9.63 -3.01
CA ASP A 25 -5.06 10.04 -3.90
C ASP A 25 -3.88 10.56 -3.08
N LEU A 26 -4.18 11.33 -2.03
CA LEU A 26 -3.19 11.81 -1.08
C LEU A 26 -2.59 10.65 -0.27
N LEU A 27 -3.39 9.65 0.10
CA LEU A 27 -2.91 8.41 0.73
C LEU A 27 -1.90 7.69 -0.16
N ALA A 28 -2.22 7.57 -1.46
CA ALA A 28 -1.34 6.94 -2.43
C ALA A 28 -0.03 7.70 -2.57
N GLU A 29 -0.05 9.04 -2.55
CA GLU A 29 1.17 9.85 -2.52
C GLU A 29 2.03 9.61 -1.27
N ILE A 30 1.39 9.53 -0.09
CA ILE A 30 2.08 9.24 1.17
C ILE A 30 2.75 7.86 1.08
N LEU A 31 2.02 6.84 0.61
CA LEU A 31 2.55 5.49 0.43
C LEU A 31 3.73 5.45 -0.55
N LEU A 32 3.68 6.23 -1.63
CA LEU A 32 4.77 6.31 -2.62
C LEU A 32 5.99 7.09 -2.11
N ARG A 33 5.83 7.94 -1.09
CA ARG A 33 6.94 8.63 -0.41
C ARG A 33 7.63 7.75 0.64
N LEU A 34 7.07 6.59 1.00
CA LEU A 34 7.74 5.64 1.88
C LEU A 34 8.85 4.93 1.10
N ASP A 35 10.09 5.02 1.57
CA ASP A 35 11.25 4.42 0.91
C ASP A 35 11.46 2.94 1.31
N SER A 36 10.49 2.33 1.99
CA SER A 36 10.66 0.98 2.56
C SER A 36 9.37 0.18 2.60
N PRO A 37 9.43 -1.09 2.16
CA PRO A 37 8.26 -1.98 2.10
C PRO A 37 7.70 -2.28 3.50
N THR A 38 8.54 -2.30 4.54
CA THR A 38 8.08 -2.54 5.92
C THR A 38 7.15 -1.43 6.42
N TRP A 39 7.42 -0.18 6.04
CA TRP A 39 6.56 0.95 6.40
C TRP A 39 5.25 0.93 5.63
N LEU A 40 5.29 0.52 4.36
CA LEU A 40 4.08 0.32 3.56
C LEU A 40 3.16 -0.74 4.18
N VAL A 41 3.72 -1.87 4.63
CA VAL A 41 2.96 -2.92 5.34
C VAL A 41 2.36 -2.40 6.64
N ARG A 42 3.14 -1.66 7.45
CA ARG A 42 2.64 -1.07 8.71
C ARG A 42 1.51 -0.06 8.47
N ALA A 43 1.60 0.74 7.42
CA ALA A 43 0.55 1.68 7.04
C ALA A 43 -0.72 0.96 6.55
N ALA A 44 -0.57 -0.09 5.74
CA ALA A 44 -1.69 -0.92 5.30
C ALA A 44 -2.42 -1.61 6.47
N LEU A 45 -1.69 -2.00 7.52
CA LEU A 45 -2.27 -2.58 8.73
C LEU A 45 -3.02 -1.58 9.60
N ALA A 46 -2.80 -0.27 9.43
CA ALA A 46 -3.48 0.75 10.24
C ALA A 46 -4.98 0.87 9.90
N SER A 47 -5.40 0.50 8.69
CA SER A 47 -6.80 0.54 8.26
C SER A 47 -7.04 -0.20 6.95
N THR A 48 -8.23 -0.81 6.81
CA THR A 48 -8.69 -1.49 5.60
C THR A 48 -8.65 -0.59 4.36
N ARG A 49 -8.84 0.72 4.53
CA ARG A 49 -8.76 1.69 3.41
C ARG A 49 -7.33 1.85 2.90
N TRP A 50 -6.38 1.94 3.82
CA TRP A 50 -4.95 1.96 3.49
C TRP A 50 -4.51 0.67 2.82
N LEU A 51 -4.99 -0.47 3.28
CA LEU A 51 -4.75 -1.76 2.63
C LEU A 51 -5.28 -1.78 1.19
N HIS A 52 -6.51 -1.30 0.96
CA HIS A 52 -7.10 -1.27 -0.38
C HIS A 52 -6.26 -0.44 -1.35
N ARG A 53 -5.77 0.73 -0.93
CA ARG A 53 -4.89 1.56 -1.76
C ARG A 53 -3.46 1.08 -1.86
N ALA A 54 -2.91 0.48 -0.81
CA ALA A 54 -1.57 -0.12 -0.86
C ALA A 54 -1.53 -1.35 -1.78
N SER A 55 -2.64 -2.07 -1.92
CA SER A 55 -2.78 -3.20 -2.86
C SER A 55 -3.13 -2.78 -4.29
N ASP A 56 -3.29 -1.49 -4.56
CA ASP A 56 -3.57 -1.01 -5.91
C ASP A 56 -2.37 -1.29 -6.83
N PRO A 57 -2.58 -1.94 -8.00
CA PRO A 57 -1.48 -2.34 -8.88
C PRO A 57 -0.70 -1.14 -9.44
N VAL A 58 -1.34 0.03 -9.59
CA VAL A 58 -0.67 1.26 -10.04
C VAL A 58 0.25 1.79 -8.95
N VAL A 59 -0.19 1.77 -7.69
CA VAL A 59 0.60 2.18 -6.52
C VAL A 59 1.78 1.22 -6.33
N LEU A 60 1.54 -0.09 -6.35
CA LEU A 60 2.59 -1.11 -6.24
C LEU A 60 3.61 -1.03 -7.36
N ARG A 61 3.18 -0.79 -8.62
CA ARG A 61 4.11 -0.64 -9.75
C ARG A 61 5.00 0.60 -9.60
N ARG A 62 4.44 1.72 -9.15
CA ARG A 62 5.21 2.95 -8.88
C ARG A 62 6.14 2.79 -7.68
N PHE A 63 5.69 2.11 -6.63
CA PHE A 63 6.49 1.79 -5.46
C PHE A 63 7.65 0.86 -5.82
N SER A 64 7.39 -0.21 -6.59
CA SER A 64 8.39 -1.16 -7.10
C SER A 64 9.39 -0.51 -8.07
N ALA A 65 8.98 0.51 -8.82
CA ALA A 65 9.93 1.30 -9.63
C ALA A 65 10.89 2.14 -8.77
N ARG A 66 10.49 2.54 -7.56
CA ARG A 66 11.31 3.31 -6.62
C ARG A 66 12.15 2.43 -5.69
N CYS A 67 11.60 1.29 -5.27
CA CYS A 67 12.29 0.29 -4.47
C CYS A 67 13.01 -0.70 -5.41
N PRO A 68 14.33 -0.62 -5.59
CA PRO A 68 15.05 -1.50 -6.51
C PRO A 68 14.76 -2.98 -6.20
N PRO A 69 14.42 -3.80 -7.21
CA PRO A 69 13.97 -5.17 -7.02
C PRO A 69 15.16 -6.06 -6.68
N ARG A 70 15.64 -6.02 -5.42
CA ARG A 70 16.70 -6.93 -4.99
C ARG A 70 16.18 -8.31 -4.57
N ILE A 71 14.87 -8.48 -4.38
CA ILE A 71 14.30 -9.75 -3.87
C ILE A 71 12.97 -10.18 -4.56
N LEU A 72 12.35 -9.34 -5.42
CA LEU A 72 11.07 -9.68 -6.07
C LEU A 72 11.21 -10.53 -7.35
N ALA A 73 12.42 -10.86 -7.79
CA ALA A 73 12.67 -11.74 -8.95
C ALA A 73 12.68 -13.24 -8.59
N LEU A 74 12.54 -13.63 -7.32
CA LEU A 74 12.63 -15.05 -6.93
C LEU A 74 11.29 -15.81 -6.99
N GLY A 75 10.19 -15.16 -7.37
CA GLY A 75 8.84 -15.76 -7.23
C GLY A 75 7.99 -15.87 -8.51
N LEU A 76 8.35 -15.20 -9.60
CA LEU A 76 7.51 -15.12 -10.81
C LEU A 76 8.27 -15.37 -12.12
N ASP A 77 9.57 -15.64 -12.07
CA ASP A 77 10.29 -16.20 -13.22
C ASP A 77 9.98 -17.68 -13.25
N GLY A 78 8.88 -18.01 -13.94
CA GLY A 78 8.59 -19.35 -14.37
C GLY A 78 9.87 -19.94 -14.96
N VAL A 79 10.34 -21.02 -14.36
CA VAL A 79 11.32 -21.90 -14.98
C VAL A 79 10.63 -22.49 -16.21
N VAL A 80 10.68 -21.76 -17.32
CA VAL A 80 10.55 -22.35 -18.64
C VAL A 80 11.89 -23.07 -18.82
N PRO A 81 11.95 -24.41 -18.75
CA PRO A 81 13.16 -25.10 -19.14
C PRO A 81 13.44 -24.73 -20.59
N PRO A 82 14.71 -24.50 -20.98
CA PRO A 82 15.05 -24.28 -22.38
C PRO A 82 14.54 -25.49 -23.17
N ARG A 83 13.67 -25.24 -24.17
CA ARG A 83 13.22 -26.34 -25.03
C ARG A 83 14.44 -26.96 -25.70
N PRO A 84 14.60 -28.30 -25.65
CA PRO A 84 15.68 -28.96 -26.36
C PRO A 84 15.60 -28.59 -27.83
N ARG A 85 16.73 -28.13 -28.36
CA ARG A 85 16.90 -27.83 -29.79
C ARG A 85 16.64 -29.12 -30.55
N ASP A 86 15.60 -29.12 -31.38
CA ASP A 86 15.34 -30.21 -32.33
C ASP A 86 16.50 -30.27 -33.33
N PRO A 87 17.28 -31.37 -33.39
CA PRO A 87 18.20 -31.59 -34.48
C PRO A 87 17.36 -31.98 -35.69
N GLY A 88 17.14 -31.03 -36.60
CA GLY A 88 16.41 -31.28 -37.84
C GLY A 88 16.94 -32.49 -38.61
N PRO A 89 16.09 -33.14 -39.42
CA PRO A 89 16.44 -34.40 -40.06
C PRO A 89 17.50 -34.19 -41.14
N LEU A 90 18.44 -35.15 -41.21
CA LEU A 90 19.52 -35.25 -42.20
C LEU A 90 18.99 -35.45 -43.63
#